data_AF-X1GPL5-F1
#
_entry.id   AF-X1GPL5-F1
#
_cell.length_a   1.000
_cell.length_b   1.000
_cell.length_c   1.000
_cell.angle_alpha   90.00
_cell.angle_beta   90.00
_cell.angle_gamma   90.00
#
_symmetry.space_group_name_H-M   'P 1'
#
loop_
_entity.id
_entity.type
_entity.pdbx_description
1 polymer ?
#
loop_
_entity_poly.entity_id
_entity_poly.type
_entity_poly.pdbx_seq_one_letter_code
_entity_poly.pdbx_strand_id
1 'polypeptide(L)'
;HIAGFFVAMYLTYISSTQILIANPRDTDHIIHEMIDKKITVYSSVPTLFLLVARNPKSKEIPSEILDNITLYISGAAPFPAEAVRDFEKQFHSENKFVEVYGMTETAVLVSASPAIGKKKIGTVGLPLPDTEMKLVDVETGEDVEIGKPGEVCVKGPQVARGYHKKPEETKKAFDKDGWLRTGDVGIFDEEGYLRIVDRTKDMLSISGFKVYSVHVEDIMIKHPNIEMMAIIGLPDKDRPGSEIVKAVIQLKEGIEATNRNKVGTLL
;
A
#
# COMPACT_ATOMS: atom_id res chain seq x y z
N HIS A 1 -6.99 16.09 0.76
CA HIS A 1 -6.60 14.79 1.34
C HIS A 1 -5.69 15.04 2.54
N ILE A 2 -5.87 14.33 3.66
CA ILE A 2 -5.11 14.56 4.90
C ILE A 2 -3.59 14.35 4.75
N ALA A 3 -3.17 13.36 3.94
CA ALA A 3 -1.76 13.13 3.65
C ALA A 3 -1.05 14.35 3.03
N GLY A 4 -1.65 15.00 2.02
CA GLY A 4 -1.07 16.19 1.40
C GLY A 4 -1.02 17.38 2.37
N PHE A 5 -2.03 17.52 3.22
CA PHE A 5 -2.05 18.54 4.27
C PHE A 5 -0.96 18.31 5.32
N PHE A 6 -0.82 17.07 5.79
CA PHE A 6 0.25 16.67 6.71
C PHE A 6 1.63 16.95 6.14
N VAL A 7 1.89 16.53 4.88
CA VAL A 7 3.18 16.79 4.23
C VAL A 7 3.47 18.29 4.13
N ALA A 8 2.50 19.09 3.69
CA ALA A 8 2.67 20.55 3.61
C ALA A 8 2.97 21.18 4.98
N MET A 9 2.23 20.80 6.02
CA MET A 9 2.45 21.26 7.38
C MET A 9 3.80 20.81 7.94
N TYR A 10 4.16 19.55 7.76
CA TYR A 10 5.39 18.98 8.27
C TYR A 10 6.62 19.63 7.61
N LEU A 11 6.60 19.78 6.28
CA LEU A 11 7.68 20.47 5.55
C LEU A 11 7.80 21.94 5.98
N THR A 12 6.69 22.62 6.21
CA THR A 12 6.68 23.98 6.77
C THR A 12 7.30 24.00 8.17
N TYR A 13 6.93 23.06 9.03
CA TYR A 13 7.44 22.94 10.40
C TYR A 13 8.97 22.76 10.44
N ILE A 14 9.51 21.90 9.57
CA ILE A 14 10.97 21.69 9.48
C ILE A 14 11.68 22.71 8.58
N SER A 15 10.99 23.75 8.12
CA SER A 15 11.52 24.77 7.20
C SER A 15 12.14 24.20 5.91
N SER A 16 11.55 23.12 5.40
CA SER A 16 11.96 22.49 4.14
C SER A 16 11.25 23.14 2.95
N THR A 17 11.95 23.23 1.81
CA THR A 17 11.38 23.74 0.57
C THR A 17 10.45 22.69 -0.04
N GLN A 18 9.23 23.09 -0.37
CA GLN A 18 8.26 22.23 -1.04
C GLN A 18 8.07 22.65 -2.50
N ILE A 19 8.21 21.70 -3.42
CA ILE A 19 7.86 21.86 -4.83
C ILE A 19 6.45 21.32 -5.02
N LEU A 20 5.52 22.21 -5.41
CA LEU A 20 4.13 21.84 -5.61
C LEU A 20 3.85 21.53 -7.08
N ILE A 21 3.64 20.26 -7.38
CA ILE A 21 3.23 19.80 -8.71
C ILE A 21 1.69 19.75 -8.76
N ALA A 22 1.06 20.74 -9.38
CA ALA A 22 -0.40 20.84 -9.43
C ALA A 22 -1.05 19.70 -10.24
N ASN A 23 -0.43 19.31 -11.36
CA ASN A 23 -0.84 18.14 -12.14
C ASN A 23 0.14 16.99 -11.90
N PRO A 24 -0.16 16.04 -10.99
CA PRO A 24 0.76 14.96 -10.66
C PRO A 24 0.94 13.93 -11.78
N ARG A 25 0.20 14.04 -12.89
CA ARG A 25 0.35 13.18 -14.08
C ARG A 25 1.21 13.81 -15.17
N ASP A 26 1.61 15.08 -15.01
CA ASP A 26 2.56 15.72 -15.91
C ASP A 26 3.98 15.29 -15.54
N THR A 27 4.37 14.10 -16.00
CA THR A 27 5.68 13.52 -15.70
C THR A 27 6.84 14.30 -16.30
N ASP A 28 6.62 15.01 -17.42
CA ASP A 28 7.63 15.87 -18.03
C ASP A 28 7.96 17.04 -17.11
N HIS A 29 6.92 17.68 -16.55
CA HIS A 29 7.10 18.74 -15.57
C HIS A 29 7.76 18.23 -14.28
N ILE A 30 7.37 17.05 -13.78
CA ILE A 30 8.03 16.43 -12.61
C ILE A 30 9.53 16.24 -12.86
N ILE A 31 9.91 15.64 -13.98
CA ILE A 31 11.31 15.39 -14.34
C ILE A 31 12.08 16.70 -14.49
N HIS A 32 11.47 17.71 -15.13
CA HIS A 32 12.06 19.04 -15.24
C HIS A 32 12.37 19.66 -13.87
N GLU A 33 11.41 19.64 -12.94
CA GLU A 33 11.59 20.19 -11.59
C GLU A 33 12.60 19.39 -10.76
N MET A 34 12.66 18.06 -10.93
CA MET A 34 13.68 17.23 -10.29
C MET A 34 15.10 17.72 -10.64
N ILE A 35 15.32 18.03 -11.92
CA ILE A 35 16.61 18.51 -12.44
C ILE A 35 16.86 19.96 -12.05
N ASP A 36 15.91 20.87 -12.33
CA ASP A 36 16.06 22.31 -12.11
C ASP A 36 16.25 22.65 -10.62
N LYS A 37 15.46 22.03 -9.75
CA LYS A 37 15.48 22.30 -8.30
C LYS A 37 16.46 21.42 -7.52
N LYS A 38 17.06 20.42 -8.16
CA LYS A 38 18.03 19.50 -7.54
C LYS A 38 17.49 18.88 -6.25
N ILE A 39 16.37 18.18 -6.38
CA ILE A 39 15.65 17.65 -5.21
C ILE A 39 16.49 16.69 -4.38
N THR A 40 16.19 16.61 -3.07
CA THR A 40 16.85 15.70 -2.11
C THR A 40 15.91 14.62 -1.58
N VAL A 41 14.60 14.79 -1.77
CA VAL A 41 13.54 13.86 -1.36
C VAL A 41 12.49 13.81 -2.46
N TYR A 42 12.06 12.62 -2.84
CA TYR A 42 10.94 12.43 -3.75
C TYR A 42 9.84 11.61 -3.06
N SER A 43 8.65 12.20 -2.91
CA SER A 43 7.51 11.57 -2.24
C SER A 43 6.34 11.46 -3.21
N SER A 44 5.79 10.25 -3.36
CA SER A 44 4.71 9.99 -4.30
C SER A 44 3.95 8.71 -3.96
N VAL A 45 3.02 8.32 -4.84
CA VAL A 45 2.34 7.01 -4.77
C VAL A 45 2.93 6.06 -5.82
N PRO A 46 2.85 4.72 -5.63
CA PRO A 46 3.47 3.75 -6.53
C PRO A 46 3.17 3.98 -8.01
N THR A 47 1.92 4.29 -8.36
CA THR A 47 1.52 4.57 -9.75
C THR A 47 2.31 5.73 -10.37
N LEU A 48 2.57 6.80 -9.62
CA LEU A 48 3.28 7.97 -10.12
C LEU A 48 4.80 7.71 -10.21
N PHE A 49 5.36 6.95 -9.27
CA PHE A 49 6.73 6.43 -9.40
C PHE A 49 6.91 5.67 -10.73
N LEU A 50 6.00 4.75 -11.01
CA LEU A 50 6.00 3.98 -12.25
C LEU A 50 5.82 4.83 -13.50
N LEU A 51 4.93 5.83 -13.47
CA LEU A 51 4.75 6.74 -14.61
C LEU A 51 6.01 7.56 -14.90
N VAL A 52 6.67 8.09 -13.86
CA VAL A 52 7.94 8.81 -14.02
C VAL A 52 9.03 7.88 -14.55
N ALA A 53 9.15 6.66 -14.01
CA ALA A 53 10.14 5.68 -14.47
C ALA A 53 9.94 5.24 -15.93
N ARG A 54 8.70 5.16 -16.40
CA ARG A 54 8.36 4.80 -17.78
C ARG A 54 8.54 5.95 -18.77
N ASN A 55 8.63 7.19 -18.31
CA ASN A 55 8.81 8.34 -19.18
C ASN A 55 10.23 8.32 -19.77
N PRO A 56 10.42 8.35 -21.11
CA PRO A 56 11.74 8.34 -21.72
C PRO A 56 12.70 9.43 -21.21
N LYS A 57 12.18 10.61 -20.84
CA LYS A 57 12.96 11.72 -20.29
C LYS A 57 13.55 11.44 -18.92
N SER A 58 13.09 10.42 -18.20
CA SER A 58 13.71 10.05 -16.92
C SER A 58 15.18 9.63 -17.10
N LYS A 59 15.54 9.17 -18.30
CA LYS A 59 16.92 8.82 -18.66
C LYS A 59 17.82 10.05 -18.87
N GLU A 60 17.22 11.24 -18.98
CA GLU A 60 17.92 12.51 -19.11
C GLU A 60 18.25 13.12 -17.73
N ILE A 61 17.74 12.54 -16.64
CA ILE A 61 18.07 12.99 -15.29
C ILE A 61 19.55 12.69 -15.03
N PRO A 62 20.38 13.70 -14.74
CA PRO A 62 21.79 13.48 -14.47
C PRO A 62 21.99 12.62 -13.22
N SER A 63 22.98 11.71 -13.23
CA SER A 63 23.26 10.81 -12.11
C SER A 63 23.53 11.55 -10.80
N GLU A 64 24.17 12.73 -10.86
CA GLU A 64 24.42 13.55 -9.67
C GLU A 64 23.13 14.04 -9.00
N ILE A 65 22.05 14.20 -9.76
CA ILE A 65 20.73 14.56 -9.20
C ILE A 65 20.12 13.33 -8.52
N LEU A 66 20.19 12.16 -9.15
CA LEU A 66 19.69 10.90 -8.58
C LEU A 66 20.44 10.53 -7.29
N ASP A 67 21.77 10.71 -7.28
CA ASP A 67 22.63 10.45 -6.13
C ASP A 67 22.33 11.41 -4.97
N ASN A 68 21.95 12.65 -5.28
CA ASN A 68 21.57 13.67 -4.29
C ASN A 68 20.21 13.38 -3.63
N ILE A 69 19.36 12.57 -4.24
CA ILE A 69 18.12 12.12 -3.62
C ILE A 69 18.48 11.10 -2.53
N THR A 70 18.17 11.46 -1.30
CA THR A 70 18.48 10.67 -0.09
C THR A 70 17.32 9.79 0.34
N LEU A 71 16.10 10.12 -0.10
CA LEU A 71 14.88 9.48 0.36
C LEU A 71 13.79 9.46 -0.72
N TYR A 72 13.23 8.28 -0.94
CA TYR A 72 12.05 8.07 -1.77
C TYR A 72 10.89 7.57 -0.90
N ILE A 73 9.85 8.37 -0.72
CA ILE A 73 8.72 8.02 0.16
C ILE A 73 7.56 7.53 -0.70
N SER A 74 7.07 6.31 -0.42
CA SER A 74 5.91 5.73 -1.08
C SER A 74 4.85 5.34 -0.07
N GLY A 75 3.58 5.57 -0.40
CA GLY A 75 2.45 5.15 0.43
C GLY A 75 1.14 5.12 -0.34
N ALA A 76 0.04 5.05 0.42
CA ALA A 76 -1.35 4.98 -0.06
C ALA A 76 -1.77 3.71 -0.82
N ALA A 77 -0.82 2.97 -1.41
CA ALA A 77 -1.05 1.69 -2.04
C ALA A 77 0.20 0.80 -1.91
N PRO A 78 0.07 -0.54 -2.01
CA PRO A 78 1.21 -1.43 -2.07
C PRO A 78 2.13 -1.09 -3.24
N PHE A 79 3.45 -1.10 -3.02
CA PHE A 79 4.44 -1.01 -4.09
C PHE A 79 4.95 -2.42 -4.42
N PRO A 80 4.69 -2.97 -5.62
CA PRO A 80 5.21 -4.29 -5.99
C PRO A 80 6.72 -4.38 -5.84
N ALA A 81 7.20 -5.42 -5.16
CA ALA A 81 8.62 -5.57 -4.80
C ALA A 81 9.56 -5.58 -6.01
N GLU A 82 9.15 -6.18 -7.12
CA GLU A 82 9.93 -6.19 -8.37
C GLU A 82 10.03 -4.78 -8.97
N ALA A 83 8.92 -4.03 -8.98
CA ALA A 83 8.90 -2.67 -9.45
C ALA A 83 9.77 -1.73 -8.60
N VAL A 84 9.82 -1.94 -7.27
CA VAL A 84 10.76 -1.22 -6.40
C VAL A 84 12.21 -1.49 -6.83
N ARG A 85 12.58 -2.75 -7.03
CA ARG A 85 13.96 -3.11 -7.44
C ARG A 85 14.35 -2.55 -8.80
N ASP A 86 13.42 -2.49 -9.74
CA ASP A 86 13.69 -1.88 -11.05
C ASP A 86 13.81 -0.37 -10.95
N PHE A 87 12.99 0.27 -10.10
CA PHE A 87 13.13 1.69 -9.79
C PHE A 87 14.47 1.98 -9.11
N GLU A 88 14.91 1.13 -8.16
CA GLU A 88 16.22 1.26 -7.50
C GLU A 88 17.37 1.34 -8.50
N LYS A 89 17.43 0.41 -9.45
CA LYS A 89 18.46 0.42 -10.51
C LYS A 89 18.42 1.68 -11.36
N GLN A 90 17.22 2.17 -11.69
CA GLN A 90 17.04 3.30 -12.60
C GLN A 90 17.28 4.67 -11.93
N PHE A 91 16.95 4.80 -10.65
CA PHE A 91 16.96 6.08 -9.90
C PHE A 91 18.00 6.12 -8.77
N HIS A 92 18.93 5.15 -8.74
CA HIS A 92 19.98 5.02 -7.72
C HIS A 92 19.38 5.05 -6.30
N SER A 93 18.28 4.32 -6.11
CA SER A 93 17.46 4.39 -4.90
C SER A 93 17.63 3.18 -3.97
N GLU A 94 18.67 2.36 -4.17
CA GLU A 94 18.97 1.22 -3.32
C GLU A 94 19.03 1.62 -1.84
N ASN A 95 18.19 1.00 -1.00
CA ASN A 95 18.05 1.32 0.43
C ASN A 95 17.57 2.74 0.76
N LYS A 96 17.11 3.51 -0.23
CA LYS A 96 16.57 4.88 -0.05
C LYS A 96 15.04 4.92 -0.04
N PHE A 97 14.36 3.82 -0.35
CA PHE A 97 12.90 3.75 -0.27
C PHE A 97 12.39 3.68 1.17
N VAL A 98 11.37 4.46 1.47
CA VAL A 98 10.57 4.35 2.69
C VAL A 98 9.13 4.15 2.31
N GLU A 99 8.65 2.91 2.46
CA GLU A 99 7.23 2.61 2.39
C GLU A 99 6.56 2.98 3.71
N VAL A 100 5.42 3.64 3.61
CA VAL A 100 4.64 4.09 4.76
C VAL A 100 3.22 3.58 4.69
N TYR A 101 2.64 3.28 5.85
CA TYR A 101 1.26 2.85 5.99
C TYR A 101 0.52 3.67 7.02
N GLY A 102 -0.75 3.90 6.73
CA GLY A 102 -1.70 4.58 7.59
C GLY A 102 -2.92 5.02 6.80
N MET A 103 -3.82 5.71 7.48
CA MET A 103 -5.12 6.08 6.95
C MET A 103 -5.57 7.43 7.53
N THR A 104 -6.79 7.86 7.21
CA THR A 104 -7.26 9.18 7.65
C THR A 104 -7.47 9.21 9.16
N GLU A 105 -8.01 8.12 9.70
CA GLU A 105 -8.30 7.88 11.10
C GLU A 105 -7.04 7.82 11.96
N THR A 106 -5.86 7.68 11.35
CA THR A 106 -4.57 7.60 12.06
C THR A 106 -3.71 8.84 11.84
N ALA A 107 -4.29 9.95 11.38
CA ALA A 107 -3.56 11.15 11.02
C ALA A 107 -2.37 10.86 10.08
N VAL A 108 -2.63 10.09 9.02
CA VAL A 108 -1.73 9.75 7.90
C VAL A 108 -0.88 8.50 8.12
N LEU A 109 -0.18 8.35 9.25
CA LEU A 109 0.86 7.32 9.41
C LEU A 109 0.74 6.53 10.71
N VAL A 110 1.02 5.23 10.62
CA VAL A 110 1.12 4.31 11.77
C VAL A 110 2.38 3.45 11.73
N SER A 111 2.87 3.12 10.53
CA SER A 111 4.13 2.40 10.35
C SER A 111 4.92 2.96 9.18
N ALA A 112 6.24 2.80 9.23
CA ALA A 112 7.13 3.18 8.16
C ALA A 112 8.36 2.28 8.10
N SER A 113 8.88 2.07 6.90
CA SER A 113 10.23 1.51 6.73
C SER A 113 11.25 2.39 7.44
N PRO A 114 12.23 1.80 8.17
CA PRO A 114 13.23 2.60 8.86
C PRO A 114 14.02 3.48 7.90
N ALA A 115 14.10 4.79 8.18
CA ALA A 115 14.91 5.71 7.38
C ALA A 115 16.40 5.32 7.43
N ILE A 116 16.86 4.90 8.61
CA ILE A 116 18.20 4.36 8.87
C ILE A 116 18.03 2.92 9.37
N GLY A 117 18.85 2.00 8.85
CA GLY A 117 18.83 0.59 9.23
C GLY A 117 18.27 -0.32 8.14
N LYS A 118 17.89 -1.54 8.55
CA LYS A 118 17.40 -2.59 7.64
C LYS A 118 16.03 -2.20 7.09
N LYS A 119 15.89 -2.23 5.77
CA LYS A 119 14.61 -2.08 5.07
C LYS A 119 14.22 -3.41 4.47
N LYS A 120 12.93 -3.73 4.45
CA LYS A 120 12.40 -4.95 3.85
C LYS A 120 11.39 -4.57 2.76
N ILE A 121 11.78 -4.73 1.50
CA ILE A 121 10.91 -4.48 0.35
C ILE A 121 9.66 -5.35 0.46
N GLY A 122 8.48 -4.78 0.20
CA GLY A 122 7.19 -5.46 0.32
C GLY A 122 6.65 -5.48 1.76
N THR A 123 7.26 -4.71 2.67
CA THR A 123 6.70 -4.42 4.00
C THR A 123 6.42 -2.92 4.09
N VAL A 124 5.47 -2.55 4.95
CA VAL A 124 5.19 -1.17 5.33
C VAL A 124 5.92 -0.78 6.62
N GLY A 125 6.99 -1.52 6.93
CA GLY A 125 7.94 -1.25 8.00
C GLY A 125 7.44 -1.56 9.40
N LEU A 126 7.96 -0.79 10.36
CA LEU A 126 7.73 -0.95 11.79
C LEU A 126 6.74 0.10 12.31
N PRO A 127 6.03 -0.16 13.42
CA PRO A 127 5.23 0.86 14.08
C PRO A 127 6.05 2.12 14.36
N LEU A 128 5.42 3.28 14.18
CA LEU A 128 6.03 4.56 14.55
C LEU A 128 6.23 4.65 16.08
N PRO A 129 7.14 5.51 16.56
CA PRO A 129 7.29 5.77 17.99
C PRO A 129 5.94 6.09 18.65
N ASP A 130 5.76 5.60 19.88
CA ASP A 130 4.55 5.75 20.68
C ASP A 130 3.27 5.20 20.01
N THR A 131 3.41 4.35 18.99
CA THR A 131 2.31 3.67 18.31
C THR A 131 2.35 2.17 18.59
N GLU A 132 1.26 1.66 19.14
CA GLU A 132 1.05 0.24 19.35
C GLU A 132 0.27 -0.35 18.18
N MET A 133 0.69 -1.53 17.73
CA MET A 133 0.00 -2.27 16.68
C MET A 133 -0.11 -3.74 17.09
N LYS A 134 -1.26 -4.34 16.79
CA LYS A 134 -1.48 -5.78 16.94
C LYS A 134 -2.31 -6.31 15.78
N LEU A 135 -2.27 -7.62 15.59
CA LEU A 135 -3.12 -8.30 14.62
C LEU A 135 -4.15 -9.12 15.39
N VAL A 136 -5.41 -9.06 14.97
CA VAL A 136 -6.49 -9.86 15.55
C VAL A 136 -7.17 -10.71 14.49
N ASP A 137 -7.66 -11.88 14.89
CA ASP A 137 -8.49 -12.70 14.02
C ASP A 137 -9.80 -11.96 13.70
N VAL A 138 -10.20 -11.99 12.43
CA VAL A 138 -11.35 -11.20 11.95
C VAL A 138 -12.66 -11.70 12.56
N GLU A 139 -12.76 -13.00 12.86
CA GLU A 139 -13.96 -13.64 13.38
C GLU A 139 -14.01 -13.63 14.91
N THR A 140 -12.92 -14.03 15.57
CA THR A 140 -12.89 -14.16 17.04
C THR A 140 -12.53 -12.85 17.73
N GLY A 141 -11.77 -11.97 17.06
CA GLY A 141 -11.21 -10.76 17.65
C GLY A 141 -10.05 -11.01 18.61
N GLU A 142 -9.56 -12.25 18.71
CA GLU A 142 -8.40 -12.59 19.54
C GLU A 142 -7.09 -12.27 18.81
N ASP A 143 -6.02 -12.00 19.57
CA ASP A 143 -4.71 -11.69 19.00
C ASP A 143 -4.16 -12.90 18.24
N VAL A 144 -3.57 -12.68 17.05
CA VAL A 144 -2.95 -13.75 16.26
C VAL A 144 -1.44 -13.82 16.47
N GLU A 145 -0.89 -15.01 16.32
CA GLU A 145 0.55 -15.25 16.41
C GLU A 145 1.34 -14.58 15.27
N ILE A 146 2.61 -14.29 15.51
CA ILE A 146 3.54 -13.79 14.50
C ILE A 146 3.55 -14.75 13.28
N GLY A 147 3.60 -14.18 12.07
CA GLY A 147 3.57 -14.93 10.82
C GLY A 147 2.16 -15.36 10.38
N LYS A 148 1.12 -15.16 11.20
CA LYS A 148 -0.28 -15.39 10.82
C LYS A 148 -0.96 -14.10 10.35
N PRO A 149 -1.88 -14.18 9.37
CA PRO A 149 -2.67 -13.04 8.96
C PRO A 149 -3.71 -12.68 10.01
N GLY A 150 -3.91 -11.38 10.23
CA GLY A 150 -4.98 -10.84 11.06
C GLY A 150 -5.29 -9.40 10.67
N GLU A 151 -6.44 -8.89 11.11
CA GLU A 151 -6.77 -7.49 10.94
C GLU A 151 -5.83 -6.62 11.76
N VAL A 152 -5.29 -5.58 11.12
CA VAL A 152 -4.42 -4.61 11.75
C VAL A 152 -5.25 -3.72 12.68
N CYS A 153 -4.90 -3.76 13.97
CA CYS A 153 -5.43 -2.89 15.00
C CYS A 153 -4.35 -1.92 15.46
N VAL A 154 -4.69 -0.64 15.57
CA VAL A 154 -3.72 0.42 15.93
C VAL A 154 -4.21 1.26 17.09
N LYS A 155 -3.28 1.64 17.97
CA LYS A 155 -3.51 2.57 19.06
C LYS A 155 -2.31 3.50 19.21
N GLY A 156 -2.54 4.78 19.43
CA GLY A 156 -1.47 5.76 19.55
C GLY A 156 -2.00 7.19 19.67
N PRO A 157 -1.14 8.17 19.97
CA PRO A 157 -1.53 9.56 20.19
C PRO A 157 -2.07 10.25 18.92
N GLN A 158 -1.70 9.75 17.75
CA GLN A 158 -2.12 10.26 16.44
C GLN A 158 -3.49 9.74 15.99
N VAL A 159 -4.00 8.68 16.63
CA VAL A 159 -5.27 8.06 16.24
C VAL A 159 -6.44 8.98 16.60
N ALA A 160 -7.38 9.13 15.67
CA ALA A 160 -8.57 9.94 15.83
C ALA A 160 -9.42 9.44 17.01
N ARG A 161 -10.13 10.36 17.67
CA ARG A 161 -11.03 10.03 18.79
C ARG A 161 -12.33 9.32 18.36
N GLY A 162 -12.58 9.24 17.06
CA GLY A 162 -13.83 8.75 16.48
C GLY A 162 -14.38 9.66 15.39
N TYR A 163 -15.50 9.24 14.80
CA TYR A 163 -16.17 9.97 13.73
C TYR A 163 -17.08 11.06 14.29
N HIS A 164 -16.97 12.27 13.75
CA HIS A 164 -17.75 13.42 14.20
C HIS A 164 -19.26 13.16 14.07
N LYS A 165 -20.00 13.27 15.19
CA LYS A 165 -21.46 13.05 15.28
C LYS A 165 -21.91 11.68 14.77
N LYS A 166 -21.04 10.68 14.84
CA LYS A 166 -21.27 9.31 14.34
C LYS A 166 -20.83 8.27 15.40
N PRO A 167 -21.53 8.21 16.55
CA PRO A 167 -21.14 7.35 17.67
C PRO A 167 -21.23 5.86 17.33
N GLU A 168 -22.19 5.44 16.51
CA GLU A 168 -22.35 4.03 16.15
C GLU A 168 -21.26 3.55 15.20
N GLU A 169 -20.86 4.36 14.21
CA GLU A 169 -19.71 4.08 13.36
C GLU A 169 -18.40 4.12 14.15
N THR A 170 -18.31 4.99 15.16
CA THR A 170 -17.15 5.03 16.06
C THR A 170 -17.04 3.72 16.85
N LYS A 171 -18.13 3.22 17.44
CA LYS A 171 -18.13 1.92 18.15
C LYS A 171 -17.82 0.72 17.24
N LYS A 172 -18.06 0.84 15.93
CA LYS A 172 -17.72 -0.22 14.96
C LYS A 172 -16.23 -0.21 14.61
N ALA A 173 -15.64 0.98 14.47
CA ALA A 173 -14.23 1.12 14.11
C ALA A 173 -13.29 1.03 15.32
N PHE A 174 -13.76 1.41 16.51
CA PHE A 174 -12.97 1.44 17.73
C PHE A 174 -13.51 0.43 18.74
N ASP A 175 -12.63 -0.42 19.27
CA ASP A 175 -12.99 -1.32 20.36
C ASP A 175 -13.10 -0.59 21.72
N LYS A 176 -13.55 -1.33 22.74
CA LYS A 176 -13.72 -0.81 24.11
C LYS A 176 -12.42 -0.34 24.76
N ASP A 177 -11.27 -0.81 24.28
CA ASP A 177 -9.95 -0.52 24.83
C ASP A 177 -9.22 0.58 24.02
N GLY A 178 -9.91 1.14 23.02
CA GLY A 178 -9.46 2.27 22.21
C GLY A 178 -8.62 1.90 20.99
N TRP A 179 -8.63 0.64 20.57
CA TRP A 179 -7.95 0.21 19.34
C TRP A 179 -8.82 0.51 18.13
N LEU A 180 -8.22 1.16 17.13
CA LEU A 180 -8.80 1.31 15.79
C LEU A 180 -8.61 0.01 15.01
N ARG A 181 -9.72 -0.63 14.62
CA ARG A 181 -9.77 -1.70 13.61
C ARG A 181 -9.69 -1.07 12.23
N THR A 182 -8.59 -1.29 11.52
CA THR A 182 -8.30 -0.60 10.26
C THR A 182 -9.08 -1.15 9.06
N GLY A 183 -9.58 -2.38 9.15
CA GLY A 183 -10.11 -3.12 8.02
C GLY A 183 -9.05 -3.61 7.03
N ASP A 184 -7.77 -3.39 7.28
CA ASP A 184 -6.67 -3.96 6.50
C ASP A 184 -6.14 -5.22 7.21
N VAL A 185 -5.74 -6.22 6.43
CA VAL A 185 -5.18 -7.48 6.92
C VAL A 185 -3.68 -7.45 6.73
N GLY A 186 -2.94 -7.74 7.79
CA GLY A 186 -1.49 -7.74 7.78
C GLY A 186 -0.90 -9.03 8.33
N ILE A 187 0.41 -9.19 8.13
CA ILE A 187 1.23 -10.23 8.74
C ILE A 187 2.48 -9.56 9.31
N PHE A 188 2.77 -9.79 10.58
CA PHE A 188 4.05 -9.45 11.17
C PHE A 188 5.06 -10.56 10.91
N ASP A 189 6.29 -10.20 10.57
CA ASP A 189 7.42 -11.13 10.64
C ASP A 189 8.08 -11.13 12.03
N GLU A 190 9.05 -12.02 12.23
CA GLU A 190 9.76 -12.20 13.50
C GLU A 190 10.53 -10.96 13.96
N GLU A 191 10.85 -10.04 13.04
CA GLU A 191 11.52 -8.77 13.36
C GLU A 191 10.50 -7.62 13.55
N GLY A 192 9.19 -7.91 13.51
CA GLY A 192 8.11 -6.95 13.72
C GLY A 192 7.73 -6.13 12.49
N TYR A 193 8.26 -6.44 11.30
CA TYR A 193 7.88 -5.70 10.09
C TYR A 193 6.50 -6.13 9.65
N LEU A 194 5.64 -5.15 9.38
CA LEU A 194 4.30 -5.37 8.91
C LEU A 194 4.27 -5.48 7.38
N ARG A 195 3.66 -6.54 6.86
CA ARG A 195 3.24 -6.61 5.45
C ARG A 195 1.72 -6.55 5.39
N ILE A 196 1.19 -5.61 4.61
CA ILE A 196 -0.24 -5.59 4.28
C ILE A 196 -0.47 -6.63 3.19
N VAL A 197 -1.45 -7.49 3.41
CA VAL A 197 -1.81 -8.55 2.48
C VAL A 197 -3.20 -8.30 1.89
N ASP A 198 -4.20 -7.94 2.67
CA ASP A 198 -5.56 -7.85 2.13
C ASP A 198 -6.37 -6.74 2.81
N ARG A 199 -7.66 -6.62 2.47
CA ARG A 199 -8.64 -5.87 3.27
C ARG A 199 -9.73 -6.83 3.74
N THR A 200 -10.21 -6.65 4.95
CA THR A 200 -11.23 -7.53 5.56
C THR A 200 -12.53 -7.54 4.77
N LYS A 201 -12.87 -6.45 4.09
CA LYS A 201 -14.03 -6.34 3.19
C LYS A 201 -13.85 -7.06 1.84
N ASP A 202 -12.61 -7.28 1.43
CA ASP A 202 -12.24 -7.91 0.15
C ASP A 202 -11.96 -9.43 0.36
N MET A 203 -12.01 -9.87 1.62
CA MET A 203 -11.88 -11.26 2.05
C MET A 203 -13.08 -12.10 1.59
N LEU A 204 -12.77 -13.18 0.86
CA LEU A 204 -13.77 -14.06 0.27
C LEU A 204 -14.36 -15.00 1.31
N SER A 205 -15.67 -15.26 1.25
CA SER A 205 -16.37 -16.22 2.09
C SER A 205 -16.75 -17.45 1.28
N ILE A 206 -15.95 -18.53 1.30
CA ILE A 206 -16.17 -19.70 0.44
C ILE A 206 -16.48 -20.91 1.31
N SER A 207 -17.72 -21.41 1.23
CA SER A 207 -18.16 -22.60 1.97
C SER A 207 -17.87 -22.53 3.48
N GLY A 208 -17.98 -21.34 4.08
CA GLY A 208 -17.71 -21.09 5.49
C GLY A 208 -16.25 -20.79 5.82
N PHE A 209 -15.35 -20.75 4.85
CA PHE A 209 -13.96 -20.37 5.03
C PHE A 209 -13.70 -18.94 4.55
N LYS A 210 -12.92 -18.20 5.35
CA LYS A 210 -12.37 -16.92 4.94
C LYS A 210 -11.08 -17.11 4.16
N VAL A 211 -11.05 -16.59 2.94
CA VAL A 211 -9.91 -16.69 2.03
C VAL A 211 -9.46 -15.29 1.64
N TYR A 212 -8.18 -15.00 1.90
CA TYR A 212 -7.57 -13.73 1.50
C TYR A 212 -7.29 -13.75 -0.01
N SER A 213 -7.89 -12.80 -0.72
CA SER A 213 -7.82 -12.65 -2.18
C SER A 213 -6.36 -12.52 -2.64
N VAL A 214 -5.57 -11.69 -1.96
CA VAL A 214 -4.17 -11.43 -2.32
C VAL A 214 -3.34 -12.70 -2.30
N HIS A 215 -3.62 -13.64 -1.39
CA HIS A 215 -2.79 -14.83 -1.25
C HIS A 215 -2.87 -15.67 -2.53
N VAL A 216 -4.07 -15.75 -3.09
CA VAL A 216 -4.32 -16.44 -4.36
C VAL A 216 -3.75 -15.61 -5.52
N GLU A 217 -3.92 -14.29 -5.51
CA GLU A 217 -3.36 -13.39 -6.53
C GLU A 217 -1.82 -13.46 -6.59
N ASP A 218 -1.14 -13.40 -5.46
CA ASP A 218 0.33 -13.50 -5.31
C ASP A 218 0.87 -14.84 -5.83
N ILE A 219 0.10 -15.92 -5.68
CA ILE A 219 0.45 -17.23 -6.23
C ILE A 219 0.25 -17.21 -7.75
N MET A 220 -0.88 -16.68 -8.22
CA MET A 220 -1.26 -16.70 -9.63
C MET A 220 -0.40 -15.77 -10.49
N ILE A 221 0.01 -14.60 -9.98
CA ILE A 221 0.84 -13.64 -10.72
C ILE A 221 2.24 -14.18 -11.03
N LYS A 222 2.69 -15.22 -10.32
CA LYS A 222 3.93 -15.96 -10.64
C LYS A 222 3.81 -16.79 -11.92
N HIS A 223 2.60 -16.98 -12.45
CA HIS A 223 2.40 -17.69 -13.71
C HIS A 223 3.00 -16.89 -14.87
N PRO A 224 3.79 -17.50 -15.78
CA PRO A 224 4.55 -16.78 -16.80
C PRO A 224 3.73 -15.83 -17.69
N ASN A 225 2.45 -16.17 -17.91
CA ASN A 225 1.56 -15.46 -18.83
C ASN A 225 0.67 -14.39 -18.17
N ILE A 226 0.66 -14.29 -16.84
CA ILE A 226 -0.20 -13.34 -16.12
C ILE A 226 0.62 -12.08 -15.82
N GLU A 227 0.11 -10.93 -16.23
CA GLU A 227 0.68 -9.62 -15.90
C GLU A 227 0.09 -9.10 -14.59
N MET A 228 -1.24 -9.14 -14.47
CA MET A 228 -1.98 -8.72 -13.28
C MET A 228 -3.21 -9.60 -13.10
N MET A 229 -3.65 -9.73 -11.86
CA MET A 229 -4.86 -10.46 -11.51
C MET A 229 -5.56 -9.76 -10.35
N ALA A 230 -6.89 -9.80 -10.36
CA ALA A 230 -7.72 -9.40 -9.23
C ALA A 230 -8.82 -10.44 -9.04
N ILE A 231 -9.12 -10.76 -7.79
CA ILE A 231 -10.16 -11.70 -7.40
C ILE A 231 -11.29 -10.94 -6.72
N ILE A 232 -12.52 -11.30 -7.07
CA ILE A 232 -13.72 -10.79 -6.42
C ILE A 232 -14.63 -11.94 -6.00
N GLY A 233 -15.28 -11.76 -4.85
CA GLY A 233 -16.36 -12.61 -4.40
C GLY A 233 -17.68 -12.15 -4.99
N LEU A 234 -18.46 -13.08 -5.55
CA LEU A 234 -19.83 -12.83 -5.93
C LEU A 234 -20.76 -13.69 -5.07
N PRO A 235 -21.92 -13.18 -4.61
CA PRO A 235 -22.86 -13.99 -3.85
C PRO A 235 -23.23 -15.30 -4.56
N ASP A 236 -23.10 -16.42 -3.87
CA ASP A 236 -23.55 -17.72 -4.36
C ASP A 236 -25.06 -17.86 -4.14
N LYS A 237 -25.82 -17.90 -5.24
CA LYS A 237 -27.29 -18.03 -5.20
C LYS A 237 -27.75 -19.39 -4.68
N ASP A 238 -26.92 -20.43 -4.86
CA ASP A 238 -27.23 -21.80 -4.44
C ASP A 238 -26.76 -22.06 -3.00
N ARG A 239 -25.83 -21.22 -2.48
CA ARG A 239 -25.28 -21.32 -1.12
C ARG A 239 -25.28 -19.96 -0.42
N PRO A 240 -26.40 -19.56 0.20
CA PRO A 240 -26.50 -18.30 0.94
C PRO A 240 -25.39 -18.16 2.00
N GLY A 241 -24.66 -17.04 1.97
CA GLY A 241 -23.52 -16.77 2.87
C GLY A 241 -22.15 -17.25 2.34
N SER A 242 -22.14 -17.98 1.22
CA SER A 242 -20.95 -18.30 0.45
C SER A 242 -20.84 -17.40 -0.79
N GLU A 243 -19.65 -17.33 -1.34
CA GLU A 243 -19.32 -16.61 -2.56
C GLU A 243 -18.76 -17.57 -3.61
N ILE A 244 -19.07 -17.24 -4.86
CA ILE A 244 -18.41 -17.76 -6.06
C ILE A 244 -17.24 -16.82 -6.38
N VAL A 245 -16.06 -17.39 -6.51
CA VAL A 245 -14.84 -16.66 -6.85
C VAL A 245 -14.83 -16.33 -8.35
N LYS A 246 -14.61 -15.07 -8.70
CA LYS A 246 -14.25 -14.65 -10.05
C LYS A 246 -12.87 -14.02 -10.06
N ALA A 247 -12.08 -14.35 -11.08
CA ALA A 247 -10.80 -13.74 -11.35
C ALA A 247 -10.90 -12.88 -12.61
N VAL A 248 -10.40 -11.65 -12.53
CA VAL A 248 -10.10 -10.79 -13.67
C VAL A 248 -8.60 -10.88 -13.90
N ILE A 249 -8.19 -11.31 -15.10
CA ILE A 249 -6.80 -11.59 -15.42
C ILE A 249 -6.38 -10.70 -16.60
N GLN A 250 -5.32 -9.96 -16.41
CA GLN A 250 -4.58 -9.32 -17.49
C GLN A 250 -3.40 -10.21 -17.87
N LEU A 251 -3.32 -10.55 -19.15
CA LEU A 251 -2.22 -11.34 -19.69
C LEU A 251 -1.06 -10.42 -20.10
N LYS A 252 0.15 -10.99 -20.13
CA LYS A 252 1.34 -10.31 -20.65
C LYS A 252 1.18 -10.01 -22.14
N GLU A 253 1.90 -8.99 -22.59
CA GLU A 253 1.91 -8.58 -24.00
C GLU A 253 2.26 -9.75 -24.92
N GLY A 254 1.52 -9.89 -26.02
CA GLY A 254 1.70 -10.98 -26.98
C GLY A 254 1.02 -12.32 -26.61
N ILE A 255 0.34 -12.42 -25.47
CA ILE A 255 -0.43 -13.60 -25.08
C ILE A 255 -1.92 -13.38 -25.34
N GLU A 256 -2.53 -14.19 -26.20
CA GLU A 256 -3.97 -14.16 -26.45
C GLU A 256 -4.76 -15.07 -25.49
N ALA A 257 -5.92 -14.58 -25.03
CA ALA A 257 -6.85 -15.36 -24.24
C ALA A 257 -7.56 -16.39 -25.13
N THR A 258 -7.53 -17.67 -24.76
CA THR A 258 -8.33 -18.70 -25.43
C THR A 258 -9.81 -18.58 -25.05
N ASN A 259 -10.73 -19.00 -25.92
CA ASN A 259 -12.18 -18.88 -25.71
C ASN A 259 -12.72 -19.62 -24.45
N ARG A 260 -11.91 -20.46 -23.79
CA ARG A 260 -12.24 -21.05 -22.47
C ARG A 260 -11.98 -20.12 -21.28
N ASN A 261 -11.36 -18.95 -21.50
CA ASN A 261 -10.96 -17.97 -20.48
C ASN A 261 -11.77 -16.66 -20.51
N LYS A 262 -12.78 -16.54 -21.39
CA LYS A 262 -13.71 -15.40 -21.38
C LYS A 262 -14.82 -15.62 -20.36
N VAL A 263 -14.56 -15.39 -19.08
CA VAL A 263 -15.67 -15.10 -18.16
C VAL A 263 -16.17 -13.71 -18.52
N GLY A 264 -17.36 -13.67 -19.13
CA GLY A 264 -17.97 -12.47 -19.68
C GLY A 264 -17.91 -11.27 -18.73
N THR A 265 -17.16 -10.26 -19.16
CA THR A 265 -17.36 -8.87 -18.76
C THR A 265 -18.68 -8.43 -19.37
N LEU A 266 -19.75 -8.42 -18.59
CA LEU A 266 -20.83 -7.45 -18.82
C LEU A 266 -20.37 -6.17 -18.13
N LEU A 267 -20.18 -5.13 -18.95
CA LEU A 267 -20.02 -3.74 -18.54
C LEU A 267 -21.11 -3.32 -17.56
#